data_AF-A0A385IUQ3-F1
#
_entry.id   AF-A0A385IUQ3-F1
#
_cell.length_a   1.000
_cell.length_b   1.000
_cell.length_c   1.000
_cell.angle_alpha   90.00
_cell.angle_beta   90.00
_cell.angle_gamma   90.00
#
_symmetry.space_group_name_H-M   'P 1'
#
loop_
_entity.id
_entity.type
_entity.pdbx_description
1 polymer ?
#
loop_
_entity_poly.entity_id
_entity_poly.type
_entity_poly.pdbx_seq_one_letter_code
_entity_poly.pdbx_strand_id
1 'polypeptide(L)'
;MHSTVTATVTAFSFLLAICGIFFYFLGIPSIVEKDITAFRRLDNDAGGFSSWKEALIPLQFNVYFFNVTNPDEVMQGKNPVLKEIGPYVYDEFKSKMEYTFDGDTVTYMLQEKLYFNEKLSGCRQEDDIITILNVALMGTAATIKKTFPMGITYFNQAIPHLFLGKNTLFKGSTVREILFDGVTIYCNSTAMAATTVCKAMVNYLPPQIRKLENSSNFAFSLFYNKNKTATGPFKEIRGIKNISNVGTTIEYKGKLHLEVWQENSTCDLVRGYDLSALPPFVNPQMNLQLFVPDICSALHGEFTGEGKISDIRVFRFTGDT
;
A
#
# COMPACT_ATOMS: atom_id res chain seq x y z
N MET A 1 60.66 -46.36 11.56
CA MET A 1 60.13 -45.03 11.95
C MET A 1 59.50 -44.28 10.78
N HIS A 2 60.14 -44.15 9.60
CA HIS A 2 59.57 -43.39 8.48
C HIS A 2 58.18 -43.87 7.98
N SER A 3 57.98 -45.17 7.78
CA SER A 3 56.71 -45.70 7.25
C SER A 3 55.51 -45.46 8.18
N THR A 4 55.72 -45.48 9.50
CA THR A 4 54.67 -45.28 10.50
C THR A 4 54.25 -43.82 10.58
N VAL A 5 55.21 -42.89 10.45
CA VAL A 5 54.95 -41.44 10.43
C VAL A 5 54.22 -41.03 9.14
N THR A 6 54.57 -41.61 7.99
CA THR A 6 53.86 -41.32 6.73
C THR A 6 52.41 -41.79 6.80
N ALA A 7 52.16 -42.99 7.35
CA ALA A 7 50.81 -43.55 7.48
C ALA A 7 49.92 -42.70 8.40
N THR A 8 50.45 -42.19 9.53
CA THR A 8 49.68 -41.33 10.44
C THR A 8 49.37 -39.98 9.83
N VAL A 9 50.32 -39.37 9.10
CA VAL A 9 50.10 -38.11 8.38
C VAL A 9 49.03 -38.29 7.29
N THR A 10 49.10 -39.36 6.48
CA THR A 10 48.09 -39.62 5.44
C THR A 10 46.70 -39.86 6.01
N ALA A 11 46.60 -40.60 7.12
CA ALA A 11 45.33 -40.85 7.79
C ALA A 11 44.72 -39.56 8.37
N PHE A 12 45.55 -38.69 8.95
CA PHE A 12 45.11 -37.40 9.47
C PHE A 12 44.68 -36.43 8.35
N SER A 13 45.42 -36.36 7.25
CA SER A 13 45.03 -35.57 6.08
C SER A 13 43.71 -36.06 5.47
N PHE A 14 43.50 -37.38 5.39
CA PHE A 14 42.25 -37.96 4.92
C PHE A 14 41.07 -37.65 5.85
N LEU A 15 41.28 -37.71 7.17
CA LEU A 15 40.29 -37.31 8.17
C LEU A 15 39.91 -35.82 8.02
N LEU A 16 40.90 -34.95 7.86
CA LEU A 16 40.67 -33.52 7.63
C LEU A 16 39.90 -33.26 6.33
N ALA A 17 40.20 -33.99 5.26
CA ALA A 17 39.47 -33.89 4.01
C ALA A 17 38.00 -34.33 4.17
N ILE A 18 37.75 -35.44 4.88
CA ILE A 18 36.38 -35.90 5.19
C ILE A 18 35.64 -34.87 6.04
N CYS A 19 36.26 -34.35 7.11
CA CYS A 19 35.67 -33.30 7.92
C CYS A 19 35.39 -32.04 7.10
N GLY A 20 36.32 -31.63 6.22
CA GLY A 20 36.14 -30.49 5.33
C GLY A 20 34.96 -30.68 4.39
N ILE A 21 34.82 -31.86 3.78
CA ILE A 21 33.68 -32.22 2.92
C ILE A 21 32.38 -32.22 3.73
N PHE A 22 32.37 -32.81 4.93
CA PHE A 22 31.21 -32.83 5.81
C PHE A 22 30.78 -31.41 6.20
N PHE A 23 31.71 -30.55 6.60
CA PHE A 23 31.41 -29.16 6.92
C PHE A 23 30.94 -28.39 5.69
N TYR A 24 31.56 -28.59 4.53
CA TYR A 24 31.17 -27.91 3.30
C TYR A 24 29.75 -28.27 2.85
N PHE A 25 29.38 -29.56 2.86
CA PHE A 25 28.08 -30.01 2.37
C PHE A 25 26.95 -29.98 3.40
N LEU A 26 27.25 -30.15 4.70
CA LEU A 26 26.22 -30.28 5.74
C LEU A 26 26.34 -29.22 6.84
N GLY A 27 27.56 -28.95 7.31
CA GLY A 27 27.78 -28.02 8.42
C GLY A 27 27.44 -26.56 8.08
N ILE A 28 28.09 -26.02 7.04
CA ILE A 28 27.94 -24.64 6.61
C ILE A 28 26.50 -24.34 6.18
N PRO A 29 25.85 -25.14 5.31
CA PRO A 29 24.45 -24.88 4.93
C PRO A 29 23.51 -24.83 6.13
N SER A 30 23.64 -25.75 7.09
CA SER A 30 22.78 -25.76 8.29
C SER A 30 22.98 -24.54 9.19
N ILE A 31 24.22 -24.07 9.36
CA ILE A 31 24.52 -22.85 10.12
C ILE A 31 23.93 -21.64 9.41
N VAL A 32 24.16 -21.52 8.10
CA VAL A 32 23.64 -20.41 7.27
C VAL A 32 22.11 -20.38 7.31
N GLU A 33 21.44 -21.52 7.19
CA GLU A 33 19.98 -21.59 7.26
C GLU A 33 19.44 -21.13 8.62
N LYS A 34 20.10 -21.50 9.72
CA LYS A 34 19.74 -21.07 11.07
C LYS A 34 19.94 -19.57 11.25
N ASP A 35 21.05 -19.02 10.77
CA ASP A 35 21.36 -17.59 10.88
C ASP A 35 20.36 -16.76 10.05
N ILE A 36 20.05 -17.19 8.82
CA ILE A 36 19.03 -16.56 7.97
C ILE A 36 17.66 -16.59 8.66
N THR A 37 17.28 -17.74 9.22
CA THR A 37 16.01 -17.92 9.93
C THR A 37 15.93 -17.00 11.15
N ALA A 38 16.98 -16.92 11.95
CA ALA A 38 17.05 -16.04 13.12
C ALA A 38 16.98 -14.56 12.71
N PHE A 39 17.69 -14.18 11.65
CA PHE A 39 17.69 -12.81 11.13
C PHE A 39 16.32 -12.36 10.62
N ARG A 40 15.51 -13.28 10.06
CA ARG A 40 14.22 -12.98 9.43
C ARG A 40 13.04 -12.91 10.38
N ARG A 41 13.16 -13.39 11.62
CA ARG A 41 12.09 -13.30 12.62
C ARG A 41 11.75 -11.85 12.92
N LEU A 42 10.47 -11.58 13.20
CA LEU A 42 10.03 -10.28 13.68
C LEU A 42 10.17 -10.22 15.20
N ASP A 43 11.41 -10.03 15.65
CA ASP A 43 11.77 -9.93 17.06
C ASP A 43 12.76 -8.79 17.28
N ASN A 44 12.77 -8.17 18.47
CA ASN A 44 13.63 -7.03 18.76
C ASN A 44 15.13 -7.36 18.58
N ASP A 45 15.51 -8.61 18.84
CA ASP A 45 16.90 -9.09 18.74
C ASP A 45 17.29 -9.53 17.31
N ALA A 46 16.32 -9.65 16.41
CA ALA A 46 16.57 -10.09 15.04
C ALA A 46 17.12 -8.94 14.18
N GLY A 47 18.21 -9.19 13.45
CA GLY A 47 18.87 -8.16 12.64
C GLY A 47 17.97 -7.53 11.56
N GLY A 48 17.00 -8.28 11.02
CA GLY A 48 16.06 -7.79 10.01
C GLY A 48 14.89 -6.96 10.54
N PHE A 49 14.71 -6.90 11.86
CA PHE A 49 13.54 -6.24 12.47
C PHE A 49 13.55 -4.72 12.29
N SER A 50 14.72 -4.10 12.25
CA SER A 50 14.86 -2.65 11.97
C SER A 50 14.32 -2.30 10.58
N SER A 51 14.66 -3.10 9.56
CA SER A 51 14.20 -2.90 8.18
C SER A 51 12.71 -3.20 7.99
N TRP A 52 12.13 -4.09 8.81
CA TRP A 52 10.68 -4.32 8.82
C TRP A 52 9.92 -3.13 9.44
N LYS A 53 10.48 -2.52 10.49
CA LYS A 53 9.90 -1.33 11.12
C LYS A 53 9.93 -0.12 10.21
N GLU A 54 11.04 0.11 9.52
CA GLU A 54 11.23 1.27 8.66
C GLU A 54 12.08 0.89 7.44
N ALA A 55 11.57 1.21 6.25
CA ALA A 55 12.27 0.93 5.01
C ALA A 55 13.59 1.72 4.94
N LEU A 56 14.68 1.04 4.56
CA LEU A 56 16.01 1.66 4.48
C LEU A 56 16.15 2.71 3.36
N ILE A 57 15.28 2.62 2.35
CA ILE A 57 15.24 3.50 1.18
C ILE A 57 13.75 3.82 0.92
N PRO A 58 13.40 5.08 0.62
CA PRO A 58 12.02 5.43 0.24
C PRO A 58 11.60 4.71 -1.03
N LEU A 59 10.32 4.37 -1.10
CA LEU A 59 9.70 3.85 -2.32
C LEU A 59 9.32 5.02 -3.22
N GLN A 60 9.38 4.82 -4.55
CA GLN A 60 8.94 5.83 -5.50
C GLN A 60 7.46 5.63 -5.81
N PHE A 61 6.63 6.58 -5.40
CA PHE A 61 5.22 6.63 -5.73
C PHE A 61 5.00 7.56 -6.94
N ASN A 62 4.84 6.95 -8.12
CA ASN A 62 4.71 7.65 -9.39
C ASN A 62 3.23 7.81 -9.77
N VAL A 63 2.77 9.05 -9.90
CA VAL A 63 1.38 9.36 -10.28
C VAL A 63 1.31 9.84 -11.72
N TYR A 64 0.40 9.24 -12.49
CA TYR A 64 0.06 9.64 -13.85
C TYR A 64 -1.42 9.96 -13.91
N PHE A 65 -1.77 11.07 -14.57
CA PHE A 65 -3.15 11.49 -14.76
C PHE A 65 -3.59 11.32 -16.20
N PHE A 66 -4.82 10.85 -16.39
CA PHE A 66 -5.51 10.99 -17.67
C PHE A 66 -6.26 12.32 -17.73
N ASN A 67 -5.60 13.36 -18.25
CA ASN A 67 -6.18 14.68 -18.43
C ASN A 67 -7.23 14.67 -19.53
N VAL A 68 -8.45 15.14 -19.23
CA VAL A 68 -9.55 15.25 -20.19
C VAL A 68 -9.41 16.56 -20.97
N THR A 69 -9.23 16.46 -22.29
CA THR A 69 -8.98 17.63 -23.15
C THR A 69 -10.24 18.21 -23.80
N ASN A 70 -11.36 17.47 -23.80
CA ASN A 70 -12.64 17.87 -24.39
C ASN A 70 -13.83 17.76 -23.41
N PRO A 71 -13.77 18.31 -22.19
CA PRO A 71 -14.79 18.10 -21.16
C PRO A 71 -16.21 18.51 -21.60
N ASP A 72 -16.36 19.61 -22.34
CA ASP A 72 -17.67 20.10 -22.79
C ASP A 72 -18.34 19.17 -23.82
N GLU A 73 -17.54 18.55 -24.67
CA GLU A 73 -17.99 17.57 -25.64
C GLU A 73 -18.46 16.27 -24.97
N VAL A 74 -17.73 15.84 -23.93
CA VAL A 74 -18.12 14.67 -23.13
C VAL A 74 -19.43 14.92 -22.42
N MET A 75 -19.66 16.13 -21.91
CA MET A 75 -20.94 16.54 -21.33
C MET A 75 -22.10 16.48 -22.34
N GLN A 76 -21.81 16.54 -23.64
CA GLN A 76 -22.78 16.39 -24.74
C GLN A 76 -22.92 14.93 -25.22
N GLY A 77 -22.26 13.97 -24.57
CA GLY A 77 -22.32 12.54 -24.91
C GLY A 77 -21.27 12.06 -25.90
N LYS A 78 -20.27 12.89 -26.25
CA LYS A 78 -19.11 12.43 -27.04
C LYS A 78 -18.11 11.64 -26.17
N ASN A 79 -17.23 10.90 -26.81
CA ASN A 79 -16.18 10.15 -26.11
C ASN A 79 -15.09 11.09 -25.54
N PRO A 80 -14.53 10.78 -24.35
CA PRO A 80 -13.44 11.56 -23.78
C PRO A 80 -12.14 11.38 -24.56
N VAL A 81 -11.44 12.48 -24.82
CA VAL A 81 -10.09 12.53 -25.35
C VAL A 81 -9.13 12.74 -24.18
N LEU A 82 -8.44 11.65 -23.82
CA LEU A 82 -7.52 11.58 -22.69
C LEU A 82 -6.08 11.83 -23.13
N LYS A 83 -5.34 12.60 -22.34
CA LYS A 83 -3.90 12.79 -22.47
C LYS A 83 -3.23 12.41 -21.16
N GLU A 84 -2.35 11.42 -21.20
CA GLU A 84 -1.54 11.06 -20.03
C GLU A 84 -0.56 12.19 -19.67
N ILE A 85 -0.51 12.56 -18.39
CA ILE A 85 0.39 13.59 -17.85
C ILE A 85 1.04 13.03 -16.58
N GLY A 86 2.37 12.92 -16.61
CA GLY A 86 3.19 12.46 -15.49
C GLY A 86 4.64 12.21 -15.93
N PRO A 87 5.47 11.58 -15.07
CA PRO A 87 5.13 11.26 -13.68
C PRO A 87 5.18 12.49 -12.76
N TYR A 88 4.29 12.52 -11.77
CA TYR A 88 4.51 13.27 -10.52
C TYR A 88 5.04 12.27 -9.50
N VAL A 89 6.30 12.42 -9.13
CA VAL A 89 7.04 11.45 -8.31
C VAL A 89 7.04 11.90 -6.85
N TYR A 90 6.69 10.99 -5.95
CA TYR A 90 6.76 11.19 -4.51
C TYR A 90 7.66 10.13 -3.88
N ASP A 91 8.56 10.56 -2.99
CA ASP A 91 9.29 9.65 -2.12
C ASP A 91 8.36 9.25 -0.96
N GLU A 92 8.01 7.97 -0.91
CA GLU A 92 7.13 7.36 0.07
C GLU A 92 7.95 6.66 1.16
N PHE A 93 7.81 7.15 2.39
CA PHE A 93 8.40 6.55 3.58
C PHE A 93 7.33 5.81 4.36
N LYS A 94 7.59 4.56 4.73
CA LYS A 94 6.71 3.71 5.52
C LYS A 94 7.36 3.36 6.84
N SER A 95 6.64 3.63 7.94
CA SER A 95 7.09 3.33 9.30
C SER A 95 6.00 2.58 10.06
N LYS A 96 6.36 1.47 10.69
CA LYS A 96 5.50 0.70 11.59
C LYS A 96 5.70 1.19 13.03
N MET A 97 4.65 1.78 13.58
CA MET A 97 4.62 2.43 14.89
C MET A 97 3.75 1.64 15.87
N GLU A 98 3.90 1.92 17.17
CA GLU A 98 3.02 1.41 18.24
C GLU A 98 2.84 -0.12 18.22
N TYR A 99 3.93 -0.85 18.01
CA TYR A 99 3.86 -2.30 17.86
C TYR A 99 3.82 -3.04 19.21
N THR A 100 3.11 -4.16 19.26
CA THR A 100 3.02 -5.04 20.44
C THR A 100 3.13 -6.50 20.01
N PHE A 101 3.92 -7.28 20.75
CA PHE A 101 4.05 -8.72 20.53
C PHE A 101 3.04 -9.51 21.37
N ASP A 102 2.40 -10.50 20.76
CA ASP A 102 1.57 -11.49 21.43
C ASP A 102 1.87 -12.89 20.85
N GLY A 103 2.63 -13.68 21.61
CA GLY A 103 3.13 -14.98 21.18
C GLY A 103 3.89 -14.91 19.85
N ASP A 104 3.34 -15.53 18.81
CA ASP A 104 3.91 -15.54 17.46
C ASP A 104 3.30 -14.47 16.53
N THR A 105 2.68 -13.44 17.10
CA THR A 105 2.09 -12.33 16.33
C THR A 105 2.60 -10.98 16.79
N VAL A 106 2.64 -10.03 15.87
CA VAL A 106 2.94 -8.62 16.13
C VAL A 106 1.78 -7.78 15.61
N THR A 107 1.26 -6.89 16.44
CA THR A 107 0.25 -5.90 16.05
C THR A 107 0.90 -4.54 15.93
N TYR A 108 0.61 -3.75 14.90
CA TYR A 108 1.21 -2.41 14.70
C TYR A 108 0.29 -1.45 13.93
N MET A 109 0.64 -0.17 13.94
CA MET A 109 0.05 0.88 13.09
C MET A 109 1.04 1.28 11.98
N LEU A 110 0.58 1.38 10.74
CA LEU A 110 1.39 1.81 9.60
C LEU A 110 1.22 3.32 9.39
N GLN A 111 2.33 4.06 9.34
CA GLN A 111 2.34 5.47 8.93
C GLN A 111 3.07 5.62 7.60
N GLU A 112 2.43 6.29 6.64
CA GLU A 112 3.01 6.65 5.35
C GLU A 112 3.31 8.16 5.32
N LYS A 113 4.42 8.57 4.72
CA LYS A 113 4.76 9.98 4.46
C LYS A 113 5.20 10.12 3.01
N LEU A 114 4.55 11.03 2.29
CA LEU A 114 4.87 11.30 0.89
C LEU A 114 5.47 12.69 0.76
N TYR A 115 6.62 12.77 0.09
CA TYR A 115 7.33 14.01 -0.21
C TYR A 115 7.52 14.15 -1.72
N PHE A 116 7.11 15.29 -2.28
CA PHE A 116 7.27 15.51 -3.72
C PHE A 116 8.74 15.53 -4.12
N ASN A 117 9.09 14.75 -5.13
CA ASN A 117 10.45 14.66 -5.66
C ASN A 117 10.52 15.44 -6.97
N GLU A 118 10.86 16.73 -6.88
CA GLU A 118 10.97 17.65 -8.02
C GLU A 118 11.95 17.12 -9.08
N LYS A 119 13.09 16.56 -8.65
CA LYS A 119 14.13 16.07 -9.54
C LYS A 119 13.64 14.93 -10.44
N LEU A 120 12.93 13.95 -9.86
CA LEU A 120 12.42 12.79 -10.61
C LEU A 120 11.12 13.11 -11.37
N SER A 121 10.41 14.17 -10.97
CA SER A 121 9.22 14.68 -11.68
C SER A 121 9.57 15.52 -12.92
N GLY A 122 10.84 15.89 -13.09
CA GLY A 122 11.33 16.62 -14.26
C GLY A 122 10.78 18.05 -14.31
N CYS A 123 10.00 18.38 -15.35
CA CYS A 123 9.38 19.71 -15.48
C CYS A 123 8.01 19.83 -14.80
N ARG A 124 7.52 18.76 -14.17
CA ARG A 124 6.21 18.70 -13.52
C ARG A 124 6.24 19.35 -12.15
N GLN A 125 5.17 20.06 -11.81
CA GLN A 125 5.01 20.72 -10.52
C GLN A 125 3.64 20.44 -9.94
N GLU A 126 3.51 20.46 -8.61
CA GLU A 126 2.22 20.14 -7.97
C GLU A 126 1.13 21.21 -8.21
N ASP A 127 1.49 22.38 -8.74
CA ASP A 127 0.57 23.44 -9.16
C ASP A 127 0.06 23.26 -10.61
N ASP A 128 0.58 22.27 -11.35
CA ASP A 128 0.07 21.89 -12.67
C ASP A 128 -1.43 21.62 -12.61
N ILE A 129 -2.19 22.24 -13.51
CA ILE A 129 -3.65 22.09 -13.57
C ILE A 129 -4.00 20.89 -14.44
N ILE A 130 -4.75 19.96 -13.86
CA ILE A 130 -5.25 18.77 -14.54
C ILE A 130 -6.78 18.78 -14.48
N THR A 131 -7.41 18.52 -15.64
CA THR A 131 -8.86 18.36 -15.74
C THR A 131 -9.22 16.89 -15.66
N ILE A 132 -9.85 16.51 -14.54
CA ILE A 132 -10.40 15.17 -14.31
C ILE A 132 -11.89 15.25 -13.96
N LEU A 133 -12.54 14.08 -13.85
CA LEU A 133 -13.87 13.98 -13.27
C LEU A 133 -13.85 14.61 -11.86
N ASN A 134 -14.87 15.38 -11.52
CA ASN A 134 -15.07 15.91 -10.18
C ASN A 134 -15.45 14.76 -9.24
N VAL A 135 -14.45 14.05 -8.74
CA VAL A 135 -14.61 12.82 -7.93
C VAL A 135 -15.41 13.11 -6.66
N ALA A 136 -15.22 14.27 -6.03
CA ALA A 136 -15.98 14.68 -4.86
C ALA A 136 -17.49 14.79 -5.17
N LEU A 137 -17.85 15.46 -6.27
CA LEU A 137 -19.23 15.59 -6.73
C LEU A 137 -19.84 14.22 -7.07
N MET A 138 -19.14 13.42 -7.87
CA MET A 138 -19.63 12.13 -8.35
C MET A 138 -19.71 11.08 -7.23
N GLY A 139 -18.73 11.03 -6.34
CA GLY A 139 -18.72 10.16 -5.17
C GLY A 139 -19.85 10.49 -4.20
N THR A 140 -20.11 11.79 -3.98
CA THR A 140 -21.25 12.24 -3.16
C THR A 140 -22.58 11.85 -3.82
N ALA A 141 -22.74 12.09 -5.12
CA ALA A 141 -23.93 11.70 -5.87
C ALA A 141 -24.16 10.18 -5.82
N ALA A 142 -23.12 9.37 -6.04
CA ALA A 142 -23.20 7.91 -6.00
C ALA A 142 -23.57 7.40 -4.60
N THR A 143 -22.96 7.94 -3.55
CA THR A 143 -23.26 7.61 -2.16
C THR A 143 -24.70 7.96 -1.80
N ILE A 144 -25.17 9.16 -2.16
CA ILE A 144 -26.57 9.56 -1.92
C ILE A 144 -27.51 8.66 -2.70
N LYS A 145 -27.25 8.39 -3.99
CA LYS A 145 -28.10 7.51 -4.80
C LYS A 145 -28.20 6.10 -4.22
N LYS A 146 -27.10 5.57 -3.66
CA LYS A 146 -27.05 4.24 -3.02
C LYS A 146 -27.80 4.20 -1.69
N THR A 147 -27.58 5.19 -0.83
CA THR A 147 -28.07 5.19 0.56
C THR A 147 -29.47 5.79 0.69
N PHE A 148 -29.76 6.85 -0.06
CA PHE A 148 -31.03 7.54 -0.05
C PHE A 148 -31.41 8.00 -1.48
N PRO A 149 -31.97 7.10 -2.31
CA PRO A 149 -32.25 7.39 -3.72
C PRO A 149 -33.09 8.66 -3.94
N MET A 150 -34.08 8.92 -3.09
CA MET A 150 -34.91 10.14 -3.16
C MET A 150 -34.12 11.41 -2.84
N GLY A 151 -32.98 11.31 -2.14
CA GLY A 151 -32.11 12.43 -1.82
C GLY A 151 -31.37 13.02 -3.00
N ILE A 152 -31.34 12.34 -4.16
CA ILE A 152 -30.57 12.83 -5.30
C ILE A 152 -31.18 14.11 -5.90
N THR A 153 -32.50 14.28 -5.82
CA THR A 153 -33.18 15.51 -6.25
C THR A 153 -32.79 16.71 -5.39
N TYR A 154 -32.69 16.50 -4.07
CA TYR A 154 -32.18 17.50 -3.13
C TYR A 154 -30.69 17.78 -3.38
N PHE A 155 -29.89 16.75 -3.64
CA PHE A 155 -28.48 16.94 -3.96
C PHE A 155 -28.29 17.79 -5.21
N ASN A 156 -29.07 17.56 -6.27
CA ASN A 156 -29.02 18.38 -7.48
C ASN A 156 -29.24 19.88 -7.21
N GLN A 157 -30.14 20.21 -6.27
CA GLN A 157 -30.36 21.60 -5.84
C GLN A 157 -29.21 22.15 -4.98
N ALA A 158 -28.48 21.28 -4.28
CA ALA A 158 -27.33 21.66 -3.47
C ALA A 158 -26.05 21.90 -4.28
N ILE A 159 -25.88 21.24 -5.44
CA ILE A 159 -24.64 21.29 -6.24
C ILE A 159 -24.09 22.71 -6.44
N PRO A 160 -24.87 23.72 -6.90
CA PRO A 160 -24.34 25.06 -7.16
C PRO A 160 -23.81 25.77 -5.90
N HIS A 161 -24.29 25.36 -4.72
CA HIS A 161 -23.86 25.90 -3.44
C HIS A 161 -22.64 25.17 -2.87
N LEU A 162 -22.57 23.85 -3.08
CA LEU A 162 -21.48 23.02 -2.56
C LEU A 162 -20.22 23.09 -3.44
N PHE A 163 -20.41 23.27 -4.74
CA PHE A 163 -19.34 23.27 -5.74
C PHE A 163 -19.42 24.57 -6.57
N LEU A 164 -18.91 25.67 -5.99
CA LEU A 164 -19.00 27.01 -6.57
C LEU A 164 -18.43 27.07 -7.99
N GLY A 165 -19.18 27.70 -8.90
CA GLY A 165 -18.76 27.93 -10.29
C GLY A 165 -18.59 26.66 -11.12
N LYS A 166 -19.11 25.51 -10.65
CA LYS A 166 -18.92 24.20 -11.30
C LYS A 166 -20.29 23.57 -11.62
N ASN A 167 -20.78 23.84 -12.83
CA ASN A 167 -21.95 23.14 -13.38
C ASN A 167 -21.55 21.89 -14.20
N THR A 168 -20.27 21.53 -14.19
CA THR A 168 -19.70 20.48 -15.04
C THR A 168 -19.28 19.27 -14.22
N LEU A 169 -19.39 18.08 -14.81
CA LEU A 169 -18.87 16.84 -14.22
C LEU A 169 -17.34 16.83 -14.15
N PHE A 170 -16.67 17.68 -14.93
CA PHE A 170 -15.22 17.82 -14.94
C PHE A 170 -14.76 19.05 -14.16
N LYS A 171 -13.60 18.93 -13.52
CA LYS A 171 -12.98 19.98 -12.73
C LYS A 171 -11.48 20.02 -13.03
N GLY A 172 -11.03 21.15 -13.57
CA GLY A 172 -9.64 21.56 -13.50
C GLY A 172 -9.27 21.93 -12.07
N SER A 173 -8.23 21.30 -11.55
CA SER A 173 -7.63 21.54 -10.23
C SER A 173 -6.14 21.26 -10.29
N THR A 174 -5.38 21.82 -9.34
CA THR A 174 -3.95 21.53 -9.25
C THR A 174 -3.73 20.08 -8.83
N VAL A 175 -2.58 19.52 -9.19
CA VAL A 175 -2.17 18.17 -8.75
C VAL A 175 -2.19 18.06 -7.23
N ARG A 176 -1.72 19.10 -6.52
CA ARG A 176 -1.75 19.15 -5.05
C ARG A 176 -3.16 19.07 -4.50
N GLU A 177 -4.11 19.82 -5.06
CA GLU A 177 -5.52 19.76 -4.65
C GLU A 177 -6.12 18.38 -4.88
N ILE A 178 -5.83 17.75 -6.02
CA ILE A 178 -6.38 16.44 -6.36
C ILE A 178 -5.84 15.36 -5.41
N LEU A 179 -4.53 15.37 -5.15
CA LEU A 179 -3.87 14.31 -4.39
C LEU A 179 -3.94 14.51 -2.87
N PHE A 180 -3.75 15.73 -2.36
CA PHE A 180 -3.51 15.95 -0.92
C PHE A 180 -4.34 17.09 -0.31
N ASP A 181 -4.19 18.33 -0.79
CA ASP A 181 -4.80 19.51 -0.16
C ASP A 181 -6.33 19.42 -0.17
N GLY A 182 -6.86 18.86 -1.24
CA GLY A 182 -8.27 18.56 -1.39
C GLY A 182 -9.07 19.66 -2.07
N VAL A 183 -9.97 19.21 -2.94
CA VAL A 183 -11.00 20.03 -3.56
C VAL A 183 -12.04 20.42 -2.51
N THR A 184 -12.19 21.73 -2.29
CA THR A 184 -13.16 22.28 -1.33
C THR A 184 -14.61 21.99 -1.73
N ILE A 185 -15.38 21.53 -0.73
CA ILE A 185 -16.83 21.41 -0.72
C ILE A 185 -17.36 22.47 0.25
N TYR A 186 -18.07 23.45 -0.29
CA TYR A 186 -18.51 24.63 0.44
C TYR A 186 -19.78 24.35 1.24
N CYS A 187 -19.75 24.64 2.54
CA CYS A 187 -20.85 24.41 3.47
C CYS A 187 -21.21 25.68 4.25
N ASN A 188 -21.03 26.84 3.60
CA ASN A 188 -21.38 28.15 4.12
C ASN A 188 -22.78 28.63 3.66
N SER A 189 -23.39 27.96 2.69
CA SER A 189 -24.72 28.30 2.16
C SER A 189 -25.83 28.00 3.16
N THR A 190 -26.81 28.91 3.25
CA THR A 190 -28.03 28.75 4.05
C THR A 190 -29.15 28.02 3.29
N ALA A 191 -28.93 27.65 2.02
CA ALA A 191 -29.90 26.88 1.25
C ALA A 191 -30.20 25.55 1.94
N MET A 192 -31.49 25.21 2.08
CA MET A 192 -31.93 24.03 2.83
C MET A 192 -31.29 22.75 2.30
N ALA A 193 -31.22 22.60 0.97
CA ALA A 193 -30.59 21.46 0.31
C ALA A 193 -29.10 21.33 0.68
N ALA A 194 -28.33 22.42 0.55
CA ALA A 194 -26.91 22.44 0.88
C ALA A 194 -26.66 22.16 2.37
N THR A 195 -27.42 22.80 3.25
CA THR A 195 -27.34 22.60 4.71
C THR A 195 -27.61 21.14 5.09
N THR A 196 -28.61 20.51 4.45
CA THR A 196 -28.96 19.11 4.70
C THR A 196 -27.82 18.17 4.30
N VAL A 197 -27.24 18.37 3.12
CA VAL A 197 -26.09 17.58 2.64
C VAL A 197 -24.89 17.76 3.55
N CYS A 198 -24.53 19.00 3.90
CA CYS A 198 -23.40 19.29 4.79
C CYS A 198 -23.57 18.69 6.19
N LYS A 199 -24.79 18.71 6.76
CA LYS A 199 -25.08 18.06 8.05
C LYS A 199 -24.98 16.54 7.94
N ALA A 200 -25.49 15.95 6.86
CA ALA A 200 -25.40 14.52 6.62
C ALA A 200 -23.94 14.08 6.45
N MET A 201 -23.12 14.85 5.74
CA MET A 201 -21.71 14.55 5.51
C MET A 201 -20.94 14.32 6.80
N VAL A 202 -21.21 15.09 7.87
CA VAL A 202 -20.54 14.94 9.19
C VAL A 202 -20.65 13.50 9.72
N ASN A 203 -21.76 12.81 9.47
CA ASN A 203 -22.00 11.45 9.95
C ASN A 203 -21.48 10.35 9.01
N TYR A 204 -21.15 10.71 7.77
CA TYR A 204 -20.79 9.75 6.71
C TYR A 204 -19.50 10.16 5.99
N LEU A 205 -18.54 10.77 6.70
CA LEU A 205 -17.27 11.17 6.10
C LEU A 205 -16.46 9.93 5.70
N PRO A 206 -16.20 9.70 4.40
CA PRO A 206 -15.20 8.73 4.01
C PRO A 206 -13.80 9.25 4.39
N PRO A 207 -12.78 8.38 4.52
CA PRO A 207 -11.42 8.78 4.88
C PRO A 207 -10.82 9.89 3.99
N GLN A 208 -11.24 9.95 2.73
CA GLN A 208 -10.79 10.93 1.73
C GLN A 208 -11.37 12.34 1.93
N ILE A 209 -12.39 12.50 2.77
CA ILE A 209 -13.00 13.79 3.08
C ILE A 209 -12.65 14.20 4.50
N ARG A 210 -12.07 15.38 4.62
CA ARG A 210 -11.76 16.02 5.91
C ARG A 210 -12.51 17.32 6.06
N LYS A 211 -12.80 17.70 7.30
CA LYS A 211 -13.24 19.05 7.61
C LYS A 211 -12.05 20.01 7.52
N LEU A 212 -12.26 21.18 6.91
CA LEU A 212 -11.26 22.24 6.87
C LEU A 212 -11.24 22.98 8.21
N GLU A 213 -10.05 23.17 8.77
CA GLU A 213 -9.87 23.89 10.03
C GLU A 213 -10.48 25.29 9.96
N ASN A 214 -11.07 25.73 11.08
CA ASN A 214 -11.69 27.05 11.22
C ASN A 214 -12.79 27.38 10.18
N SER A 215 -13.41 26.36 9.58
CA SER A 215 -14.52 26.56 8.63
C SER A 215 -15.60 25.49 8.75
N SER A 216 -16.76 25.76 8.14
CA SER A 216 -17.80 24.74 7.95
C SER A 216 -17.54 23.85 6.73
N ASN A 217 -16.50 24.15 5.94
CA ASN A 217 -16.22 23.51 4.65
C ASN A 217 -15.50 22.18 4.84
N PHE A 218 -15.57 21.36 3.80
CA PHE A 218 -14.84 20.09 3.70
C PHE A 218 -13.88 20.14 2.52
N ALA A 219 -12.91 19.24 2.51
CA ALA A 219 -11.99 19.04 1.39
C ALA A 219 -11.92 17.55 1.07
N PHE A 220 -12.02 17.23 -0.23
CA PHE A 220 -11.86 15.88 -0.75
C PHE A 220 -10.54 15.77 -1.52
N SER A 221 -9.72 14.77 -1.21
CA SER A 221 -8.50 14.44 -1.97
C SER A 221 -8.29 12.93 -2.02
N LEU A 222 -7.60 12.45 -3.04
CA LEU A 222 -7.40 11.01 -3.26
C LEU A 222 -6.55 10.35 -2.17
N PHE A 223 -5.53 11.05 -1.67
CA PHE A 223 -4.49 10.48 -0.82
C PHE A 223 -4.20 11.27 0.46
N TYR A 224 -5.09 12.18 0.87
CA TYR A 224 -4.94 12.89 2.15
C TYR A 224 -4.80 11.93 3.33
N ASN A 225 -5.65 10.90 3.40
CA ASN A 225 -5.65 9.93 4.48
C ASN A 225 -4.46 8.95 4.44
N LYS A 226 -3.61 9.01 3.41
CA LYS A 226 -2.35 8.27 3.37
C LYS A 226 -1.22 9.10 3.93
N ASN A 227 -1.18 10.39 3.60
CA ASN A 227 -0.07 11.24 4.00
C ASN A 227 -0.14 11.58 5.50
N LYS A 228 0.83 11.11 6.28
CA LYS A 228 1.02 11.36 7.72
C LYS A 228 -0.09 10.82 8.63
N THR A 229 -0.97 9.96 8.13
CA THR A 229 -2.03 9.33 8.92
C THR A 229 -1.64 7.89 9.26
N ALA A 230 -1.86 7.48 10.51
CA ALA A 230 -1.65 6.10 10.93
C ALA A 230 -2.84 5.22 10.53
N THR A 231 -2.58 4.13 9.84
CA THR A 231 -3.57 3.13 9.40
C THR A 231 -3.32 1.80 10.11
N GLY A 232 -4.40 1.12 10.50
CA GLY A 232 -4.32 -0.15 11.21
C GLY A 232 -5.41 -0.24 12.28
N PRO A 233 -5.25 -1.13 13.27
CA PRO A 233 -4.09 -2.00 13.46
C PRO A 233 -3.97 -3.10 12.41
N PHE A 234 -2.73 -3.51 12.11
CA PHE A 234 -2.39 -4.73 11.36
C PHE A 234 -1.86 -5.77 12.33
N LYS A 235 -2.20 -7.05 12.13
CA LYS A 235 -1.60 -8.17 12.86
C LYS A 235 -0.88 -9.10 11.90
N GLU A 236 0.42 -9.30 12.13
CA GLU A 236 1.29 -10.16 11.32
C GLU A 236 1.87 -11.31 12.14
N ILE A 237 2.21 -12.41 11.46
CA ILE A 237 2.94 -13.53 12.05
C ILE A 237 4.43 -13.20 12.17
N ARG A 238 5.01 -13.47 13.35
CA ARG A 238 6.41 -13.15 13.66
C ARG A 238 7.43 -14.19 13.18
N GLY A 239 6.99 -15.41 12.91
CA GLY A 239 7.85 -16.49 12.43
C GLY A 239 8.67 -17.18 13.53
N ILE A 240 8.26 -17.05 14.79
CA ILE A 240 8.88 -17.72 15.94
C ILE A 240 8.57 -19.22 15.91
N LYS A 241 7.31 -19.61 15.65
CA LYS A 241 6.92 -21.04 15.59
C LYS A 241 7.22 -21.65 14.23
N ASN A 242 6.89 -20.94 13.16
CA ASN A 242 7.15 -21.38 11.79
C ASN A 242 7.59 -20.18 10.94
N ILE A 243 8.87 -20.18 10.54
CA ILE A 243 9.46 -19.09 9.76
C ILE A 243 8.84 -18.94 8.37
N SER A 244 8.25 -20.00 7.81
CA SER A 244 7.61 -19.96 6.49
C SER A 244 6.38 -19.06 6.44
N ASN A 245 5.85 -18.63 7.59
CA ASN A 245 4.68 -17.76 7.70
C ASN A 245 5.02 -16.31 8.09
N VAL A 246 6.30 -15.98 8.33
CA VAL A 246 6.72 -14.66 8.81
C VAL A 246 6.25 -13.53 7.88
N GLY A 247 5.75 -12.43 8.43
CA GLY A 247 5.24 -11.29 7.67
C GLY A 247 3.87 -11.50 7.03
N THR A 248 3.22 -12.64 7.25
CA THR A 248 1.83 -12.85 6.81
C THR A 248 0.90 -12.02 7.69
N THR A 249 0.18 -11.07 7.10
CA THR A 249 -0.95 -10.39 7.73
C THR A 249 -2.12 -11.36 7.87
N ILE A 250 -2.70 -11.42 9.07
CA ILE A 250 -3.82 -12.30 9.41
C ILE A 250 -5.04 -11.54 9.95
N GLU A 251 -4.88 -10.26 10.30
CA GLU A 251 -5.97 -9.41 10.80
C GLU A 251 -5.69 -7.96 10.42
N TYR A 252 -6.75 -7.25 10.05
CA TYR A 252 -6.71 -5.82 9.76
C TYR A 252 -7.90 -5.14 10.42
N LYS A 253 -7.63 -4.10 11.20
CA LYS A 253 -8.64 -3.34 11.97
C LYS A 253 -9.50 -4.23 12.89
N GLY A 254 -8.89 -5.24 13.50
CA GLY A 254 -9.60 -6.18 14.38
C GLY A 254 -10.43 -7.23 13.64
N LYS A 255 -10.33 -7.32 12.31
CA LYS A 255 -11.16 -8.21 11.49
C LYS A 255 -10.28 -9.20 10.72
N LEU A 256 -10.75 -10.45 10.68
CA LEU A 256 -10.19 -11.52 9.85
C LEU A 256 -10.79 -11.53 8.43
N HIS A 257 -11.94 -10.87 8.26
CA HIS A 257 -12.69 -10.78 7.01
C HIS A 257 -13.04 -9.32 6.71
N LEU A 258 -12.99 -8.95 5.44
CA LEU A 258 -13.37 -7.66 4.90
C LEU A 258 -14.88 -7.60 4.68
N GLU A 259 -15.48 -6.44 4.92
CA GLU A 259 -16.93 -6.24 4.79
C GLU A 259 -17.38 -5.82 3.37
N VAL A 260 -16.44 -5.71 2.43
CA VAL A 260 -16.70 -5.20 1.08
C VAL A 260 -17.14 -6.32 0.13
N TRP A 261 -16.70 -7.54 0.39
CA TRP A 261 -16.97 -8.71 -0.44
C TRP A 261 -18.13 -9.53 0.12
N GLN A 262 -18.57 -10.52 -0.66
CA GLN A 262 -19.56 -11.48 -0.20
C GLN A 262 -19.07 -12.19 1.07
N GLU A 263 -19.92 -12.23 2.09
CA GLU A 263 -19.62 -12.90 3.35
C GLU A 263 -19.27 -14.38 3.13
N ASN A 264 -18.22 -14.83 3.82
CA ASN A 264 -17.66 -16.19 3.76
C ASN A 264 -17.05 -16.56 2.39
N SER A 265 -16.67 -15.56 1.58
CA SER A 265 -15.95 -15.80 0.33
C SER A 265 -14.44 -15.77 0.55
N THR A 266 -13.66 -16.46 -0.28
CA THR A 266 -12.19 -16.33 -0.21
C THR A 266 -11.70 -14.91 -0.49
N CYS A 267 -12.51 -14.09 -1.15
CA CYS A 267 -12.20 -12.68 -1.47
C CYS A 267 -12.28 -11.76 -0.25
N ASP A 268 -13.04 -12.15 0.78
CA ASP A 268 -13.16 -11.37 2.01
C ASP A 268 -12.00 -11.61 2.98
N LEU A 269 -11.20 -12.67 2.81
CA LEU A 269 -10.23 -13.08 3.81
C LEU A 269 -9.04 -12.10 3.89
N VAL A 270 -8.77 -11.61 5.10
CA VAL A 270 -7.56 -10.83 5.40
C VAL A 270 -6.37 -11.79 5.52
N ARG A 271 -5.69 -12.03 4.40
CA ARG A 271 -4.50 -12.89 4.35
C ARG A 271 -3.54 -12.47 3.24
N GLY A 272 -2.26 -12.38 3.57
CA GLY A 272 -1.19 -12.11 2.61
C GLY A 272 -0.04 -11.30 3.22
N TYR A 273 1.03 -11.11 2.46
CA TYR A 273 2.20 -10.33 2.84
C TYR A 273 2.02 -8.85 2.50
N ASP A 274 2.66 -7.97 3.26
CA ASP A 274 2.81 -6.55 2.95
C ASP A 274 4.13 -6.23 2.20
N LEU A 275 4.91 -7.27 1.86
CA LEU A 275 6.25 -7.25 1.25
C LEU A 275 7.39 -6.69 2.13
N SER A 276 7.12 -6.25 3.36
CA SER A 276 8.16 -5.76 4.27
C SER A 276 8.96 -6.90 4.92
N ALA A 277 8.32 -8.06 5.09
CA ALA A 277 8.92 -9.29 5.53
C ALA A 277 8.36 -10.45 4.70
N LEU A 278 9.27 -11.21 4.10
CA LEU A 278 8.97 -12.45 3.39
C LEU A 278 9.70 -13.61 4.07
N PRO A 279 9.14 -14.82 4.01
CA PRO A 279 9.82 -16.01 4.50
C PRO A 279 11.17 -16.21 3.78
N PRO A 280 12.18 -16.75 4.48
CA PRO A 280 13.41 -17.16 3.83
C PRO A 280 13.15 -18.36 2.92
N PHE A 281 14.10 -18.63 2.02
CA PHE A 281 14.06 -19.79 1.11
C PHE A 281 12.83 -19.81 0.18
N VAL A 282 12.40 -18.62 -0.27
CA VAL A 282 11.41 -18.45 -1.34
C VAL A 282 11.80 -19.32 -2.53
N ASN A 283 10.82 -19.98 -3.14
CA ASN A 283 10.99 -20.81 -4.32
C ASN A 283 9.92 -20.47 -5.37
N PRO A 284 10.10 -20.86 -6.64
CA PRO A 284 9.14 -20.59 -7.72
C PRO A 284 7.72 -21.11 -7.48
N GLN A 285 7.54 -22.13 -6.63
CA GLN A 285 6.24 -22.75 -6.32
C GLN A 285 5.56 -22.10 -5.10
N MET A 286 6.18 -21.09 -4.49
CA MET A 286 5.60 -20.37 -3.37
C MET A 286 4.30 -19.68 -3.79
N ASN A 287 3.22 -19.91 -3.04
CA ASN A 287 2.00 -19.12 -3.15
C ASN A 287 2.25 -17.73 -2.53
N LEU A 288 2.64 -16.77 -3.36
CA LEU A 288 2.82 -15.38 -2.94
C LEU A 288 1.48 -14.66 -3.00
N GLN A 289 0.85 -14.46 -1.85
CA GLN A 289 -0.36 -13.66 -1.73
C GLN A 289 -0.03 -12.32 -1.07
N LEU A 290 -0.44 -11.20 -1.64
CA LEU A 290 -0.18 -9.85 -1.13
C LEU A 290 -1.47 -9.26 -0.62
N PHE A 291 -1.52 -8.86 0.66
CA PHE A 291 -2.70 -8.16 1.18
C PHE A 291 -2.55 -6.66 0.93
N VAL A 292 -3.48 -6.07 0.18
CA VAL A 292 -3.43 -4.65 -0.22
C VAL A 292 -4.70 -3.94 0.26
N PRO A 293 -4.64 -3.27 1.43
CA PRO A 293 -5.80 -2.59 2.01
C PRO A 293 -6.44 -1.54 1.09
N ASP A 294 -5.64 -0.91 0.23
CA ASP A 294 -6.10 0.18 -0.66
C ASP A 294 -7.06 -0.29 -1.76
N ILE A 295 -6.94 -1.55 -2.21
CA ILE A 295 -7.89 -2.16 -3.15
C ILE A 295 -8.90 -3.08 -2.44
N CYS A 296 -8.88 -3.06 -1.09
CA CYS A 296 -9.73 -3.88 -0.25
C CYS A 296 -9.63 -5.38 -0.59
N SER A 297 -8.46 -5.91 -0.96
CA SER A 297 -8.35 -7.32 -1.36
C SER A 297 -6.92 -7.85 -1.23
N ALA A 298 -6.74 -9.12 -1.57
CA ALA A 298 -5.45 -9.76 -1.68
C ALA A 298 -5.16 -10.14 -3.15
N LEU A 299 -3.93 -9.88 -3.61
CA LEU A 299 -3.46 -10.20 -4.95
C LEU A 299 -2.60 -11.45 -4.94
N HIS A 300 -2.65 -12.24 -6.01
CA HIS A 300 -1.77 -13.38 -6.19
C HIS A 300 -0.59 -13.01 -7.08
N GLY A 301 0.62 -13.38 -6.65
CA GLY A 301 1.85 -13.22 -7.39
C GLY A 301 2.24 -14.54 -8.05
N GLU A 302 2.31 -14.55 -9.37
CA GLU A 302 2.75 -15.69 -10.16
C GLU A 302 4.23 -15.58 -10.51
N PHE A 303 4.97 -16.68 -10.37
CA PHE A 303 6.36 -16.73 -10.78
C PHE A 303 6.49 -16.64 -12.31
N THR A 304 7.31 -15.70 -12.79
CA THR A 304 7.54 -15.48 -14.23
C THR A 304 8.95 -15.79 -14.69
N GLY A 305 9.92 -15.82 -13.77
CA GLY A 305 11.29 -16.16 -14.12
C GLY A 305 12.33 -15.74 -13.10
N GLU A 306 13.58 -16.15 -13.36
CA GLU A 306 14.74 -15.71 -12.59
C GLU A 306 15.30 -14.40 -13.15
N GLY A 307 15.86 -13.59 -12.29
CA GLY A 307 16.55 -12.35 -12.65
C GLY A 307 17.80 -12.12 -11.81
N LYS A 308 18.45 -10.99 -12.06
CA LYS A 308 19.66 -10.57 -11.34
C LYS A 308 19.59 -9.07 -11.07
N ILE A 309 19.71 -8.67 -9.81
CA ILE A 309 19.74 -7.25 -9.38
C ILE A 309 21.00 -7.06 -8.55
N SER A 310 21.89 -6.14 -8.95
CA SER A 310 23.15 -5.86 -8.23
C SER A 310 23.94 -7.12 -7.87
N ASP A 311 24.07 -8.01 -8.84
CA ASP A 311 24.68 -9.34 -8.72
C ASP A 311 23.98 -10.40 -7.87
N ILE A 312 22.85 -10.08 -7.27
CA ILE A 312 22.03 -10.99 -6.48
C ILE A 312 21.01 -11.68 -7.38
N ARG A 313 20.95 -13.01 -7.34
CA ARG A 313 19.89 -13.79 -8.01
C ARG A 313 18.56 -13.52 -7.33
N VAL A 314 17.54 -13.23 -8.12
CA VAL A 314 16.18 -12.95 -7.62
C VAL A 314 15.15 -13.75 -8.39
N PHE A 315 14.00 -13.98 -7.77
CA PHE A 315 12.81 -14.51 -8.43
C PHE A 315 11.86 -13.36 -8.75
N ARG A 316 11.35 -13.33 -9.98
CA ARG A 316 10.35 -12.37 -10.43
C ARG A 316 8.96 -12.97 -10.28
N PHE A 317 8.12 -12.25 -9.56
CA PHE A 317 6.69 -12.52 -9.46
C PHE A 317 5.92 -11.37 -10.11
N THR A 318 4.81 -11.68 -10.79
CA THR A 318 3.88 -10.69 -11.36
C THR A 318 2.50 -10.91 -10.78
N GLY A 319 1.78 -9.82 -10.52
CA GLY A 319 0.38 -9.93 -10.10
C GLY A 319 -0.48 -10.48 -11.23
N ASP A 320 -1.27 -11.50 -10.96
CA ASP A 320 -2.40 -11.87 -11.82
C ASP A 320 -3.48 -10.79 -11.63
N THR A 321 -3.80 -10.05 -12.69
CA THR A 321 -4.81 -8.98 -12.70
C THR A 321 -6.01 -9.38 -13.51
#